data_AF-A0A9Q0KGZ8-F1
#
_entry.id   AF-A0A9Q0KGZ8-F1
#
_cell.length_a   1.000
_cell.length_b   1.000
_cell.length_c   1.000
_cell.angle_alpha   90.00
_cell.angle_beta   90.00
_cell.angle_gamma   90.00
#
_symmetry.space_group_name_H-M   'P 1'
#
loop_
_entity.id
_entity.type
_entity.pdbx_description
1 polymer ?
#
loop_
_entity_poly.entity_id
_entity_poly.type
_entity_poly.pdbx_seq_one_letter_code
_entity_poly.pdbx_strand_id
1 'polypeptide(L)'
;MVDKHYRRQAVTEALHSAWNTQHVEVSLFDKDIFLYFEHAIDYAKVIRDAPWTVTGNLIIIEQWKEQQDWSFDKMEVWAQLHNIPPEVRNAKTASNLVMRIGIPSQIMLIDGISMPQRVAYLRATILIQVATSLKTYINIQRSGKEFRALIKYERLPMYSFYLRIDWT
;
A
#
# COMPACT_ATOMS: atom_id res chain seq x y z
N MET A 1 -9.70 -33.37 -2.62
CA MET A 1 -10.93 -32.54 -2.85
C MET A 1 -11.37 -31.78 -1.60
N VAL A 2 -11.41 -32.41 -0.41
CA VAL A 2 -11.82 -31.75 0.86
C VAL A 2 -10.92 -30.57 1.26
N ASP A 3 -9.60 -30.70 1.09
CA ASP A 3 -8.61 -29.69 1.48
C ASP A 3 -8.72 -28.37 0.69
N LYS A 4 -8.86 -28.45 -0.64
CA LYS A 4 -9.02 -27.26 -1.50
C LYS A 4 -10.31 -26.49 -1.20
N HIS A 5 -11.39 -27.21 -0.88
CA HIS A 5 -12.68 -26.59 -0.53
C HIS A 5 -12.60 -25.86 0.82
N TYR A 6 -12.04 -26.52 1.84
CA TYR A 6 -11.83 -25.93 3.15
C TYR A 6 -10.91 -24.70 3.08
N ARG A 7 -9.80 -24.79 2.33
CA ARG A 7 -8.90 -23.66 2.07
C ARG A 7 -9.62 -22.49 1.41
N ARG A 8 -10.47 -22.75 0.41
CA ARG A 8 -11.27 -21.70 -0.25
C ARG A 8 -12.19 -21.01 0.74
N GLN A 9 -12.95 -21.76 1.52
CA GLN A 9 -13.90 -21.20 2.48
C GLN A 9 -13.18 -20.31 3.51
N ALA A 10 -12.08 -20.80 4.10
CA ALA A 10 -11.31 -20.03 5.08
C ALA A 10 -10.73 -18.73 4.49
N VAL A 11 -10.23 -18.77 3.25
CA VAL A 11 -9.77 -17.58 2.53
C VAL A 11 -10.92 -16.61 2.28
N THR A 12 -12.06 -17.09 1.77
CA THR A 12 -13.24 -16.26 1.50
C THR A 12 -13.72 -15.54 2.76
N GLU A 13 -13.88 -16.25 3.87
CA GLU A 13 -14.31 -15.66 5.15
C GLU A 13 -13.32 -14.60 5.66
N ALA A 14 -12.01 -14.87 5.55
CA ALA A 14 -10.98 -13.92 5.95
C ALA A 14 -10.99 -12.64 5.09
N LEU A 15 -11.16 -12.78 3.77
CA LEU A 15 -11.24 -11.66 2.84
C LEU A 15 -12.52 -10.83 3.04
N HIS A 16 -13.67 -11.49 3.20
CA HIS A 16 -14.94 -10.81 3.47
C HIS A 16 -14.89 -10.03 4.78
N SER A 17 -14.27 -10.61 5.81
CA SER A 17 -14.05 -9.94 7.09
C SER A 17 -13.14 -8.71 6.94
N ALA A 18 -12.00 -8.86 6.26
CA ALA A 18 -11.04 -7.78 6.08
C ALA A 18 -11.62 -6.60 5.28
N TRP A 19 -12.33 -6.89 4.19
CA TRP A 19 -12.85 -5.87 3.28
C TRP A 19 -14.24 -5.36 3.65
N ASN A 20 -14.89 -6.02 4.62
CA ASN A 20 -16.26 -5.76 5.04
C ASN A 20 -17.19 -5.71 3.82
N THR A 21 -17.19 -6.80 3.04
CA THR A 21 -18.06 -7.01 1.87
C THR A 21 -18.21 -8.51 1.60
N GLN A 22 -19.40 -8.94 1.18
CA GLN A 22 -19.68 -10.31 0.75
C GLN A 22 -19.80 -10.42 -0.78
N HIS A 23 -19.75 -9.30 -1.49
CA HIS A 23 -19.93 -9.17 -2.94
C HIS A 23 -18.66 -9.48 -3.74
N VAL A 24 -17.87 -10.42 -3.23
CA VAL A 24 -16.61 -10.87 -3.83
C VAL A 24 -16.59 -12.39 -3.88
N GLU A 25 -16.61 -12.93 -5.10
CA GLU A 25 -16.39 -14.35 -5.35
C GLU A 25 -14.90 -14.66 -5.38
N VAL A 26 -14.52 -15.76 -4.75
CA VAL A 26 -13.12 -16.20 -4.63
C VAL A 26 -12.93 -17.53 -5.33
N SER A 27 -12.04 -17.56 -6.32
CA SER A 27 -11.60 -18.77 -7.01
C SER A 27 -10.13 -19.06 -6.72
N LEU A 28 -9.82 -20.33 -6.39
CA LEU A 28 -8.45 -20.79 -6.14
C LEU A 28 -7.94 -21.58 -7.34
N PHE A 29 -6.86 -21.13 -7.95
CA PHE A 29 -6.18 -21.82 -9.04
C PHE A 29 -4.71 -22.00 -8.69
N ASP A 30 -4.31 -23.24 -8.45
CA ASP A 30 -2.99 -23.59 -7.89
C ASP A 30 -2.63 -22.74 -6.65
N LYS A 31 -1.69 -21.79 -6.80
CA LYS A 31 -1.24 -20.88 -5.75
C LYS A 31 -1.93 -19.52 -5.78
N ASP A 32 -2.63 -19.21 -6.87
CA ASP A 32 -3.22 -17.91 -7.13
C ASP A 32 -4.68 -17.83 -6.65
N ILE A 33 -5.07 -16.62 -6.26
CA ILE A 33 -6.42 -16.28 -5.81
C ILE A 33 -7.00 -15.30 -6.82
N PHE A 34 -8.09 -15.71 -7.47
CA PHE A 34 -8.86 -14.87 -8.38
C PHE A 34 -10.06 -14.29 -7.63
N LEU A 35 -10.25 -12.99 -7.77
CA LEU A 35 -11.31 -12.22 -7.10
C LEU A 35 -12.24 -11.65 -8.16
N TYR A 36 -13.52 -11.94 -8.05
CA TYR A 36 -14.55 -11.37 -8.92
C TYR A 36 -15.47 -10.50 -8.07
N PHE A 37 -15.42 -9.20 -8.33
CA PHE A 37 -16.24 -8.22 -7.62
C PHE A 37 -17.57 -8.07 -8.34
N GLU A 38 -18.68 -8.25 -7.63
CA GLU A 38 -20.02 -8.05 -8.17
C GLU A 38 -20.29 -6.55 -8.45
N HIS A 39 -19.72 -5.67 -7.63
CA HIS A 39 -19.91 -4.23 -7.75
C HIS A 39 -18.58 -3.48 -7.88
N ALA A 40 -18.53 -2.54 -8.82
CA ALA A 40 -17.36 -1.69 -9.04
C ALA A 40 -17.00 -0.85 -7.80
N ILE A 41 -17.99 -0.53 -6.95
CA ILE A 41 -17.76 0.22 -5.70
C ILE A 41 -16.99 -0.60 -4.65
N ASP A 42 -17.25 -1.91 -4.56
CA ASP A 42 -16.50 -2.81 -3.67
C ASP A 42 -15.06 -2.96 -4.16
N TYR A 43 -14.87 -3.15 -5.48
CA TYR A 43 -13.54 -3.15 -6.09
C TYR A 43 -12.78 -1.86 -5.78
N ALA A 44 -13.38 -0.70 -6.08
CA ALA A 44 -12.75 0.60 -5.86
C ALA A 44 -12.41 0.83 -4.38
N LYS A 45 -13.28 0.40 -3.46
CA LYS A 45 -13.03 0.45 -2.02
C LYS A 45 -11.82 -0.40 -1.65
N VAL A 46 -11.79 -1.66 -2.07
CA VAL A 46 -10.70 -2.60 -1.75
C VAL A 46 -9.37 -2.09 -2.30
N ILE A 47 -9.32 -1.64 -3.54
CA ILE A 47 -8.07 -1.12 -4.13
C ILE A 47 -7.61 0.16 -3.43
N ARG A 48 -8.51 1.13 -3.19
CA ARG A 48 -8.17 2.39 -2.52
C ARG A 48 -7.63 2.19 -1.10
N ASP A 49 -8.19 1.22 -0.40
CA ASP A 49 -7.88 0.95 1.01
C ASP A 49 -6.67 0.00 1.17
N ALA A 50 -6.06 -0.44 0.07
CA ALA A 50 -4.78 -1.14 0.09
C ALA A 50 -3.66 -0.28 0.73
N PRO A 51 -2.61 -0.90 1.30
CA PRO A 51 -2.36 -2.34 1.37
C PRO A 51 -3.24 -3.03 2.44
N TRP A 52 -3.52 -4.32 2.22
CA TRP A 52 -4.31 -5.14 3.13
C TRP A 52 -3.44 -6.16 3.85
N THR A 53 -3.63 -6.30 5.16
CA THR A 53 -3.12 -7.44 5.92
C THR A 53 -4.29 -8.33 6.29
N VAL A 54 -4.27 -9.58 5.84
CA VAL A 54 -5.31 -10.58 6.12
C VAL A 54 -4.62 -11.77 6.77
N THR A 55 -5.15 -12.22 7.92
CA THR A 55 -4.56 -13.31 8.72
C THR A 55 -3.06 -13.15 8.99
N GLY A 56 -2.58 -11.90 9.13
CA GLY A 56 -1.17 -11.57 9.37
C GLY A 56 -0.30 -11.50 8.11
N ASN A 57 -0.85 -11.80 6.94
CA ASN A 57 -0.15 -11.78 5.66
C ASN A 57 -0.53 -10.53 4.85
N LEU A 58 0.48 -9.90 4.26
CA LEU A 58 0.27 -8.79 3.34
C LEU A 58 -0.28 -9.33 2.01
N ILE A 59 -1.40 -8.79 1.55
CA ILE A 59 -2.01 -9.15 0.27
C ILE A 59 -1.68 -8.07 -0.75
N ILE A 60 -1.15 -8.51 -1.89
CA ILE A 60 -0.95 -7.70 -3.09
C ILE A 60 -2.10 -8.02 -4.04
N ILE A 61 -2.79 -7.00 -4.52
CA ILE A 61 -3.92 -7.12 -5.43
C ILE A 61 -3.52 -6.43 -6.73
N GLU A 62 -3.52 -7.18 -7.82
CA GLU A 62 -3.24 -6.68 -9.16
C GLU A 62 -4.51 -6.80 -10.02
N GLN A 63 -4.79 -5.75 -10.81
CA GLN A 63 -5.95 -5.76 -11.70
C GLN A 63 -5.71 -6.74 -12.85
N TRP A 64 -6.71 -7.58 -13.13
CA TRP A 64 -6.57 -8.52 -14.22
C TRP A 64 -6.47 -7.82 -15.61
N LYS A 65 -5.40 -8.06 -16.37
CA LYS A 65 -5.16 -7.66 -17.76
C LYS A 65 -4.81 -8.89 -18.62
N GLU A 66 -5.43 -8.98 -19.79
CA GLU A 66 -5.10 -10.03 -20.76
C GLU A 66 -3.67 -9.86 -21.29
N GLN A 67 -2.98 -11.00 -21.51
CA GLN A 67 -1.65 -11.07 -22.15
C GLN A 67 -0.49 -10.38 -21.40
N GLN A 68 -0.60 -10.20 -20.09
CA GLN A 68 0.48 -9.67 -19.26
C GLN A 68 1.09 -10.76 -18.38
N ASP A 69 2.43 -10.77 -18.27
CA ASP A 69 3.12 -11.53 -17.23
C ASP A 69 2.82 -10.88 -15.87
N TRP A 70 2.22 -11.65 -14.96
CA TRP A 70 1.87 -11.21 -13.62
C TRP A 70 3.11 -11.17 -12.74
N SER A 71 3.44 -10.00 -12.22
CA SER A 71 4.46 -9.85 -11.18
C SER A 71 3.84 -9.24 -9.93
N PHE A 72 3.91 -9.97 -8.82
CA PHE A 72 3.50 -9.48 -7.49
C PHE A 72 4.69 -8.86 -6.76
N ASP A 73 5.56 -8.17 -7.50
CA ASP A 73 6.82 -7.58 -7.02
C ASP A 73 6.68 -6.11 -6.62
N LYS A 74 5.51 -5.52 -6.89
CA LYS A 74 5.18 -4.13 -6.57
C LYS A 74 3.89 -4.05 -5.78
N MET A 75 3.76 -2.98 -5.01
CA MET A 75 2.51 -2.67 -4.31
C MET A 75 2.36 -1.16 -4.17
N GLU A 76 1.11 -0.71 -4.15
CA GLU A 76 0.77 0.67 -3.83
C GLU A 76 0.58 0.81 -2.31
N VAL A 77 1.25 1.80 -1.71
CA VAL A 77 1.21 2.07 -0.28
C VAL A 77 1.03 3.54 0.01
N TRP A 78 0.30 3.82 1.09
CA TRP A 78 0.22 5.16 1.67
C TRP A 78 1.49 5.46 2.47
N ALA A 79 2.12 6.60 2.17
CA ALA A 79 3.28 7.12 2.86
C ALA A 79 3.00 8.54 3.38
N GLN A 80 3.38 8.79 4.63
CA GLN A 80 3.34 10.11 5.26
C GLN A 80 4.77 10.62 5.45
N LEU A 81 5.06 11.81 4.93
CA LEU A 81 6.32 12.51 5.18
C LEU A 81 6.09 13.61 6.21
N HIS A 82 6.66 13.41 7.39
CA HIS A 82 6.60 14.30 8.53
C HIS A 82 7.83 15.21 8.57
N ASN A 83 7.77 16.25 9.41
CA ASN A 83 8.87 17.22 9.61
C ASN A 83 9.29 17.95 8.33
N ILE A 84 8.37 18.13 7.38
CA ILE A 84 8.61 18.95 6.19
C ILE A 84 8.50 20.43 6.58
N PRO A 85 9.54 21.26 6.36
CA PRO A 85 9.48 22.69 6.67
C PRO A 85 8.39 23.41 5.86
N PRO A 86 7.66 24.38 6.46
CA PRO A 86 6.59 25.12 5.76
C PRO A 86 7.03 25.72 4.42
N GLU A 87 8.24 26.28 4.37
CA GLU A 87 8.83 26.92 3.19
C GLU A 87 9.03 25.99 1.99
N VAL A 88 8.96 24.67 2.18
CA VAL A 88 9.07 23.67 1.11
C VAL A 88 7.76 22.90 0.88
N ARG A 89 6.66 23.25 1.55
CA ARG A 89 5.33 22.64 1.36
C ARG A 89 4.59 23.24 0.15
N ASN A 90 5.12 23.03 -1.05
CA ASN A 90 4.43 23.36 -2.29
C ASN A 90 4.33 22.12 -3.19
N ALA A 91 3.40 22.14 -4.15
CA ALA A 91 3.12 20.99 -5.01
C ALA A 91 4.36 20.45 -5.75
N LYS A 92 5.23 21.35 -6.24
CA LYS A 92 6.46 20.97 -6.96
C LYS A 92 7.43 20.23 -6.05
N THR A 93 7.71 20.79 -4.86
CA THR A 93 8.62 20.14 -3.91
C THR A 93 8.01 18.86 -3.35
N ALA A 94 6.70 18.84 -3.07
CA ALA A 94 5.99 17.64 -2.63
C ALA A 94 6.16 16.49 -3.62
N SER A 95 5.92 16.74 -4.91
CA SER A 95 6.17 15.75 -5.97
C SER A 95 7.61 15.25 -5.98
N ASN A 96 8.58 16.16 -5.91
CA ASN A 96 10.01 15.80 -5.86
C ASN A 96 10.36 14.95 -4.63
N LEU A 97 9.79 15.24 -3.46
CA LEU A 97 10.03 14.47 -2.24
C LEU A 97 9.42 13.06 -2.34
N VAL A 98 8.22 12.95 -2.90
CA VAL A 98 7.54 11.66 -3.09
C VAL A 98 8.28 10.79 -4.11
N MET A 99 8.77 11.35 -5.21
CA MET A 99 9.58 10.61 -6.19
C MET A 99 10.87 10.03 -5.61
N ARG A 100 11.39 10.61 -4.52
CA ARG A 100 12.59 10.07 -3.84
C ARG A 100 12.30 8.83 -3.01
N ILE A 101 11.03 8.53 -2.71
CA ILE A 101 10.63 7.39 -1.88
C ILE A 101 9.93 6.29 -2.68
N GLY A 102 9.34 6.60 -3.84
CA GLY A 102 8.69 5.63 -4.73
C GLY A 102 8.11 6.32 -5.97
N ILE A 103 7.40 5.57 -6.81
CA ILE A 103 6.71 6.14 -7.98
C ILE A 103 5.36 6.71 -7.50
N PRO A 104 5.12 8.03 -7.62
CA PRO A 104 3.89 8.65 -7.14
C PRO A 104 2.67 8.21 -7.97
N SER A 105 1.57 7.92 -7.29
CA SER A 105 0.24 7.70 -7.88
C SER A 105 -0.70 8.85 -7.50
N GLN A 106 -0.72 9.24 -6.22
CA GLN A 106 -1.51 10.37 -5.73
C GLN A 106 -0.74 11.13 -4.65
N ILE A 107 -0.89 12.46 -4.59
CA ILE A 107 -0.22 13.33 -3.60
C ILE A 107 -1.21 14.30 -2.98
N MET A 108 -1.21 14.39 -1.65
CA MET A 108 -2.07 15.26 -0.85
C MET A 108 -1.26 15.97 0.23
N LEU A 109 -1.40 17.29 0.34
CA LEU A 109 -0.86 18.03 1.49
C LEU A 109 -1.91 18.03 2.60
N ILE A 110 -1.57 17.44 3.75
CA ILE A 110 -2.46 17.41 4.92
C ILE A 110 -2.00 18.49 5.88
N ASP A 111 -2.80 19.55 6.00
CA ASP A 111 -2.55 20.61 6.95
C ASP A 111 -3.16 20.29 8.32
N GLY A 112 -2.37 20.52 9.36
CA GLY A 112 -2.76 20.33 10.75
C GLY A 112 -3.63 21.46 11.30
N ILE A 113 -3.73 22.58 10.58
CA ILE A 113 -4.37 23.82 11.06
C ILE A 113 -5.84 23.61 11.46
N SER A 114 -6.55 22.67 10.83
CA SER A 114 -7.96 22.41 11.14
C SER A 114 -8.19 21.53 12.37
N MET A 115 -7.15 20.89 12.93
CA MET A 115 -7.27 19.96 14.07
C MET A 115 -6.03 20.08 14.97
N PRO A 116 -6.13 20.62 16.20
CA PRO A 116 -4.97 20.97 17.05
C PRO A 116 -3.99 19.83 17.37
N GLN A 117 -4.40 18.58 17.17
CA GLN A 117 -3.58 17.39 17.42
C GLN A 117 -2.89 16.83 16.16
N ARG A 118 -3.15 17.36 14.95
CA ARG A 118 -2.51 16.89 13.72
C ARG A 118 -1.31 17.78 13.39
N VAL A 119 -0.13 17.18 13.30
CA VAL A 119 1.04 17.81 12.68
C VAL A 119 0.80 17.89 11.18
N ALA A 120 1.24 18.96 10.52
CA ALA A 120 1.16 19.05 9.05
C ALA A 120 2.15 18.08 8.39
N TYR A 121 1.68 17.26 7.46
CA TYR A 121 2.50 16.27 6.73
C TYR A 121 2.07 16.17 5.27
N LEU A 122 2.98 15.66 4.44
CA LEU A 122 2.66 15.27 3.08
C LEU A 122 2.21 13.82 3.07
N ARG A 123 1.04 13.53 2.51
CA ARG A 123 0.51 12.18 2.34
C ARG A 123 0.53 11.83 0.86
N ALA A 124 1.04 10.66 0.50
CA ALA A 124 1.03 10.22 -0.88
C ALA A 124 0.81 8.72 -0.98
N THR A 125 0.19 8.29 -2.07
CA THR A 125 0.20 6.89 -2.48
C THR A 125 1.34 6.70 -3.46
N ILE A 126 2.19 5.71 -3.19
CA ILE A 126 3.38 5.40 -3.97
C ILE A 126 3.42 3.92 -4.34
N LEU A 127 3.90 3.63 -5.54
CA LEU A 127 4.28 2.28 -5.93
C LEU A 127 5.70 2.00 -5.45
N ILE A 128 5.85 0.92 -4.67
CA ILE A 128 7.13 0.43 -4.13
C ILE A 128 7.41 -0.98 -4.63
N GLN A 129 8.68 -1.37 -4.67
CA GLN A 129 9.07 -2.76 -4.89
C GLN A 129 9.05 -3.52 -3.57
N VAL A 130 8.33 -4.64 -3.54
CA VAL A 130 8.13 -5.48 -2.34
C VAL A 130 9.47 -5.89 -1.76
N ALA A 131 10.41 -6.37 -2.58
CA ALA A 131 11.70 -6.90 -2.14
C ALA A 131 12.71 -5.84 -1.65
N THR A 132 12.38 -4.54 -1.76
CA THR A 132 13.29 -3.46 -1.40
C THR A 132 13.04 -2.97 0.02
N SER A 133 14.12 -2.68 0.76
CA SER A 133 14.01 -2.06 2.08
C SER A 133 13.39 -0.67 1.95
N LEU A 134 12.38 -0.42 2.79
CA LEU A 134 11.67 0.85 2.82
C LEU A 134 12.52 1.94 3.48
N LYS A 135 12.51 3.13 2.88
CA LYS A 135 13.20 4.30 3.45
C LYS A 135 12.41 4.79 4.66
N THR A 136 13.09 4.98 5.78
CA THR A 136 12.47 5.53 7.01
C THR A 136 12.61 7.04 7.11
N TYR A 137 13.49 7.65 6.30
CA TYR A 137 13.64 9.11 6.21
C TYR A 137 14.26 9.54 4.88
N ILE A 138 14.14 10.83 4.56
CA ILE A 138 14.91 11.52 3.51
C ILE A 138 15.44 12.85 4.02
N ASN A 139 16.62 13.25 3.56
CA ASN A 139 17.20 14.55 3.88
C ASN A 139 16.75 15.61 2.87
N ILE A 140 16.41 16.80 3.34
CA ILE A 140 15.97 17.94 2.54
C ILE A 140 16.97 19.07 2.76
N GLN A 141 17.58 19.54 1.68
CA GLN A 141 18.50 20.67 1.72
C GLN A 141 17.77 21.92 1.24
N ARG A 142 17.70 22.96 2.07
CA ARG A 142 17.07 24.24 1.71
C ARG A 142 17.79 25.39 2.41
N SER A 143 18.19 26.41 1.63
CA SER A 143 18.83 27.63 2.15
C SER A 143 20.04 27.36 3.06
N GLY A 144 20.87 26.38 2.69
CA GLY A 144 22.06 25.97 3.46
C GLY A 144 21.76 25.18 4.75
N LYS A 145 20.49 24.83 5.01
CA LYS A 145 20.08 24.00 6.14
C LYS A 145 19.63 22.62 5.67
N GLU A 146 19.96 21.60 6.47
CA GLU A 146 19.51 20.23 6.28
C GLU A 146 18.35 19.91 7.23
N PHE A 147 17.28 19.32 6.69
CA PHE A 147 16.13 18.84 7.44
C PHE A 147 15.94 17.35 7.19
N ARG A 148 15.53 16.61 8.22
CA ARG A 148 15.23 15.18 8.10
C ARG A 148 13.71 14.98 8.09
N ALA A 149 13.17 14.65 6.92
CA ALA A 149 11.77 14.27 6.81
C ALA A 149 11.63 12.78 7.13
N LEU A 150 10.78 12.46 8.12
CA LEU A 150 10.53 11.09 8.56
C LEU A 150 9.41 10.48 7.72
N ILE A 151 9.57 9.22 7.33
CA ILE A 151 8.60 8.50 6.52
C ILE A 151 7.86 7.52 7.43
N LYS A 152 6.53 7.61 7.42
CA LYS A 152 5.64 6.66 8.07
C LYS A 152 4.75 6.03 7.02
N TYR A 153 4.93 4.75 6.78
CA TYR A 153 4.04 3.96 5.92
C TYR A 153 2.77 3.60 6.70
N GLU A 154 1.63 3.67 6.05
CA GLU A 154 0.35 3.26 6.64
C GLU A 154 0.05 1.80 6.29
N ARG A 155 -0.60 1.09 7.23
CA ARG A 155 -1.15 -0.27 7.02
C ARG A 155 -0.14 -1.35 6.61
N LEU A 156 1.16 -1.04 6.62
CA LEU A 156 2.22 -2.03 6.54
C LEU A 156 2.48 -2.64 7.92
N PRO A 157 2.55 -3.97 8.04
CA PRO A 157 2.91 -4.61 9.29
C PRO A 157 4.32 -4.19 9.72
N MET A 158 4.51 -4.00 11.03
CA MET A 158 5.76 -3.49 11.62
C MET A 158 6.97 -4.41 11.39
N TYR A 159 6.73 -5.67 11.00
CA TYR A 159 7.72 -6.68 10.66
C TYR A 159 7.35 -7.32 9.32
N SER A 160 7.97 -6.89 8.22
CA SER A 160 7.93 -7.62 6.95
C SER A 160 9.08 -8.64 6.94
N PHE A 161 8.80 -9.87 7.37
CA PHE A 161 9.72 -10.99 7.13
C PHE A 161 9.54 -11.45 5.68
N TYR A 162 10.56 -11.30 4.85
CA TYR A 162 10.62 -11.92 3.53
C TYR A 162 10.98 -13.39 3.70
N LEU A 163 9.99 -14.29 3.76
CA LEU A 163 10.22 -15.72 3.60
C LEU A 163 9.99 -16.10 2.15
N ARG A 164 11.06 -16.02 1.36
CA ARG A 164 11.12 -16.68 0.05
C ARG A 164 11.47 -18.14 0.30
N ILE A 165 10.47 -19.02 0.24
CA ILE A 165 10.68 -20.47 0.25
C ILE A 165 10.53 -20.95 -1.19
N ASP A 166 11.66 -21.08 -1.87
CA ASP A 166 11.74 -21.77 -3.16
C ASP A 166 11.93 -23.28 -2.85
N TRP A 167 11.03 -24.15 -3.31
CA TRP A 167 11.28 -25.59 -3.38
C TRP A 167 11.63 -25.94 -4.83
N THR A 168 12.79 -26.60 -5.02
CA THR A 168 13.19 -27.32 -6.25
C THR A 168 12.32 -28.55 -6.49
#